data_AF-A0A6L8K6M5-F1
#
_entry.id   AF-A0A6L8K6M5-F1
#
_cell.length_a   1.000
_cell.length_b   1.000
_cell.length_c   1.000
_cell.angle_alpha   90.00
_cell.angle_beta   90.00
_cell.angle_gamma   90.00
#
_symmetry.space_group_name_H-M   'P 1'
#
loop_
_entity.id
_entity.type
_entity.pdbx_description
1 polymer ?
#
loop_
_entity_poly.entity_id
_entity_poly.type
_entity_poly.pdbx_seq_one_letter_code
_entity_poly.pdbx_strand_id
1 'polypeptide(L)'
;MRTTILLAAVLPVLLSACGTTPRLDREFGNSLRLARAQQTLDPQAGRVRRPVNGMDAQAATAAYQNYQQSFTTKDDQSGGFTIGVGGKR
;
A
#
# COMPACT_ATOMS: atom_id res chain seq x y z
N MET A 1 -15.65 32.09 38.95
CA MET A 1 -14.53 32.91 38.43
C MET A 1 -13.31 32.06 38.07
N ARG A 2 -12.77 31.21 38.97
CA ARG A 2 -11.63 30.31 38.62
C ARG A 2 -11.98 29.27 37.55
N THR A 3 -13.17 28.66 37.62
CA THR A 3 -13.66 27.66 36.67
C THR A 3 -13.93 28.22 35.27
N THR A 4 -14.44 29.45 35.18
CA THR A 4 -14.71 30.14 33.90
C THR A 4 -13.42 30.53 33.18
N ILE A 5 -12.37 30.91 33.91
CA ILE A 5 -11.04 31.19 33.33
C ILE A 5 -10.39 29.91 32.79
N LEU A 6 -10.50 28.80 33.53
CA LEU A 6 -10.01 27.50 33.05
C LEU A 6 -10.76 27.03 31.79
N LEU A 7 -12.08 27.21 31.73
CA LEU A 7 -12.87 26.84 30.55
C LEU A 7 -12.50 27.69 29.32
N ALA A 8 -12.27 28.99 29.52
CA ALA A 8 -11.85 29.91 28.45
C ALA A 8 -10.44 29.59 27.91
N ALA A 9 -9.53 29.10 28.76
CA ALA A 9 -8.17 28.73 28.37
C ALA A 9 -8.11 27.39 27.61
N VAL A 10 -9.04 26.46 27.86
CA VAL A 10 -9.09 25.14 27.20
C VAL A 10 -9.72 25.23 25.80
N LEU A 11 -10.65 26.15 25.60
CA LEU A 11 -11.36 26.33 24.31
C LEU A 11 -10.43 26.53 23.09
N PRO A 12 -9.40 27.39 23.09
CA PRO A 12 -8.52 27.55 21.94
C PRO A 12 -7.64 26.32 21.66
N VAL A 13 -7.31 25.51 22.67
CA VAL A 13 -6.57 24.24 22.48
C VAL A 13 -7.46 23.20 21.81
N LEU A 14 -8.75 23.16 22.13
CA LEU A 14 -9.72 22.28 21.46
C LEU A 14 -9.99 22.72 20.01
N LEU A 15 -9.93 24.03 19.72
CA LEU A 15 -10.16 24.59 18.38
C LEU A 15 -8.90 24.63 17.50
N SER A 16 -7.70 24.34 18.03
CA SER A 16 -6.46 24.38 17.25
C SER A 16 -6.39 23.32 16.14
N ALA A 17 -7.30 22.34 16.16
CA ALA A 17 -7.45 21.35 15.09
C ALA A 17 -8.22 21.88 13.85
N CYS A 18 -8.92 23.02 13.95
CA CYS A 18 -9.75 23.56 12.87
C CYS A 18 -8.98 24.43 11.85
N GLY A 19 -7.69 24.68 12.10
CA GLY A 19 -6.81 25.49 11.24
C GLY A 19 -5.56 24.72 10.81
N THR A 20 -5.72 23.76 9.90
CA THR A 20 -4.58 22.96 9.40
C THR A 20 -3.89 23.58 8.19
N THR A 21 -4.47 24.63 7.58
CA THR A 21 -3.86 25.42 6.50
C THR A 21 -2.96 26.52 7.09
N PRO A 22 -1.80 26.82 6.47
CA PRO A 22 -1.30 26.35 5.17
C PRO A 22 -0.40 25.10 5.28
N ARG A 23 -0.33 24.43 6.44
CA ARG A 23 0.53 23.24 6.60
C ARG A 23 -0.02 22.05 5.80
N LEU A 24 -1.33 21.81 5.87
CA LEU A 24 -2.01 20.78 5.09
C LEU A 24 -1.80 20.99 3.59
N ASP A 25 -1.99 22.22 3.10
CA ASP A 25 -1.85 22.54 1.67
C ASP A 25 -0.43 22.25 1.15
N ARG A 26 0.59 22.55 1.97
CA ARG A 26 2.00 22.27 1.63
C ARG A 26 2.31 20.77 1.58
N GLU A 27 1.73 19.99 2.49
CA GLU A 27 2.01 18.55 2.63
C GLU A 27 1.07 17.67 1.79
N PHE A 28 0.03 18.24 1.20
CA PHE A 28 -1.00 17.50 0.50
C PHE A 28 -0.42 16.63 -0.62
N GLY A 29 -0.66 15.31 -0.52
CA GLY A 29 -0.19 14.32 -1.48
C GLY A 29 1.28 13.88 -1.33
N ASN A 30 2.03 14.36 -0.33
CA ASN A 30 3.41 13.92 -0.10
C ASN A 30 3.52 12.42 0.14
N SER A 31 2.59 11.84 0.91
CA SER A 31 2.54 10.38 1.16
C SER A 31 2.35 9.57 -0.12
N LEU A 32 1.46 9.99 -1.01
CA LEU A 32 1.21 9.32 -2.29
C LEU A 32 2.40 9.47 -3.24
N ARG A 33 3.02 10.66 -3.31
CA ARG A 33 4.24 10.88 -4.10
C ARG A 33 5.38 9.99 -3.60
N LEU A 34 5.54 9.88 -2.28
CA LEU A 34 6.53 9.00 -1.66
C LEU A 34 6.26 7.53 -1.99
N ALA A 35 5.04 7.05 -1.81
CA ALA A 35 4.67 5.66 -2.11
C ALA A 35 4.91 5.34 -3.60
N ARG A 36 4.53 6.25 -4.50
CA ARG A 36 4.80 6.10 -5.94
C ARG A 36 6.29 6.05 -6.24
N ALA A 37 7.10 6.91 -5.62
CA ALA A 37 8.55 6.91 -5.81
C ALA A 37 9.18 5.60 -5.34
N GLN A 38 8.70 5.04 -4.22
CA GLN A 38 9.15 3.74 -3.71
C GLN A 38 8.73 2.56 -4.61
N GLN A 39 7.62 2.68 -5.33
CA GLN A 39 7.13 1.67 -6.29
C GLN A 39 7.74 1.84 -7.70
N THR A 40 8.41 2.96 -7.98
CA THR A 40 8.99 3.23 -9.30
C THR A 40 10.41 2.67 -9.37
N LEU A 41 10.59 1.60 -10.14
CA LEU A 41 11.89 0.94 -10.29
C LEU A 41 12.93 1.82 -11.01
N ASP A 42 12.53 2.45 -12.13
CA ASP A 42 13.40 3.35 -12.89
C ASP A 42 12.58 4.52 -13.48
N PRO A 43 12.68 5.74 -12.91
CA PRO A 43 11.96 6.90 -13.40
C PRO A 43 12.48 7.44 -14.75
N GLN A 44 13.64 6.98 -15.24
CA GLN A 44 14.25 7.39 -16.50
C GLN A 44 14.18 6.32 -17.59
N ALA A 45 13.45 5.22 -17.37
CA ALA A 45 13.39 4.07 -18.28
C ALA A 45 13.06 4.44 -19.73
N GLY A 46 12.19 5.43 -19.98
CA GLY A 46 11.82 5.87 -21.32
C GLY A 46 12.90 6.66 -22.07
N ARG A 47 13.94 7.16 -21.39
CA ARG A 47 15.03 7.97 -21.97
C ARG A 47 16.25 7.13 -22.33
N VAL A 48 16.37 5.94 -21.75
CA VAL A 48 17.53 5.07 -21.94
C VAL A 48 17.15 3.93 -22.89
N ARG A 49 17.79 3.85 -24.07
CA ARG A 49 17.69 2.69 -24.95
C ARG A 49 18.57 1.55 -24.42
N ARG A 50 18.11 0.89 -23.37
CA ARG A 50 18.64 -0.39 -22.91
C ARG A 50 17.55 -1.45 -23.00
N PRO A 51 17.87 -2.71 -23.33
CA PRO A 51 16.90 -3.80 -23.23
C PRO A 51 16.35 -3.85 -21.80
N VAL A 52 15.03 -3.96 -21.66
CA VAL A 52 14.41 -4.19 -20.36
C VAL A 52 14.85 -5.55 -19.82
N ASN A 53 15.09 -5.64 -18.50
CA ASN A 53 15.31 -6.92 -17.84
C ASN A 53 14.02 -7.74 -17.95
N GLY A 54 13.98 -8.67 -18.91
CA GLY A 54 12.88 -9.60 -19.11
C GLY A 54 12.99 -10.84 -18.23
N MET A 55 12.03 -11.76 -18.38
CA MET A 55 12.15 -13.11 -17.82
C MET A 55 13.20 -13.92 -18.60
N ASP A 56 13.94 -14.79 -17.92
CA ASP A 56 14.78 -15.77 -18.62
C ASP A 56 13.92 -16.76 -19.41
N ALA A 57 14.52 -17.38 -20.42
CA ALA A 57 13.80 -18.23 -21.35
C ALA A 57 13.14 -19.44 -20.66
N GLN A 58 13.81 -20.01 -19.66
CA GLN A 58 13.32 -21.16 -18.91
C GLN A 58 12.12 -20.78 -18.04
N ALA A 59 12.23 -19.68 -17.29
CA ALA A 59 11.13 -19.16 -16.47
C ALA A 59 9.93 -18.75 -17.33
N ALA A 60 10.15 -18.08 -18.46
CA ALA A 60 9.09 -17.72 -19.40
C ALA A 60 8.37 -18.96 -19.93
N THR A 61 9.12 -20.00 -20.30
CA THR A 61 8.57 -21.28 -20.77
C THR A 61 7.74 -21.96 -19.69
N ALA A 62 8.29 -22.08 -18.48
CA ALA A 62 7.60 -22.70 -17.35
C ALA A 62 6.32 -21.94 -16.96
N ALA A 63 6.36 -20.60 -16.94
CA ALA A 63 5.18 -19.77 -16.67
C ALA A 63 4.07 -20.02 -17.69
N TYR A 64 4.43 -20.09 -18.98
CA TYR A 64 3.48 -20.37 -20.04
C TYR A 64 2.88 -21.78 -19.96
N GLN A 65 3.71 -22.79 -19.67
CA GLN A 65 3.26 -24.17 -19.45
C GLN A 65 2.31 -24.27 -18.26
N ASN A 66 2.65 -23.65 -17.13
CA ASN A 66 1.80 -23.63 -15.93
C ASN A 66 0.46 -22.95 -16.22
N TYR A 67 0.47 -21.86 -16.99
CA TYR A 67 -0.77 -21.18 -17.42
C TYR A 67 -1.64 -22.09 -18.29
N GLN A 68 -1.07 -22.81 -19.26
CA GLN A 68 -1.86 -23.76 -20.04
C GLN A 68 -2.41 -24.90 -19.16
N GLN A 69 -1.57 -25.42 -18.27
CA GLN A 69 -1.90 -26.52 -17.38
C GLN A 69 -2.99 -26.15 -16.36
N SER A 70 -3.11 -24.87 -15.97
CA SER A 70 -4.20 -24.42 -15.08
C SER A 70 -5.60 -24.54 -15.69
N PHE A 71 -5.73 -24.65 -17.02
CA PHE A 71 -7.02 -24.86 -17.68
C PHE A 71 -7.38 -26.35 -17.87
N THR A 72 -6.40 -27.24 -17.72
CA THR A 72 -6.59 -28.68 -17.94
C THR A 72 -6.52 -29.48 -16.64
N THR A 73 -5.83 -28.96 -15.64
CA THR A 73 -5.75 -29.54 -14.30
C THR A 73 -7.07 -29.28 -13.58
N LYS A 74 -7.75 -30.35 -13.15
CA LYS A 74 -8.76 -30.21 -12.10
C LYS A 74 -8.01 -29.83 -10.83
N ASP A 75 -8.30 -28.66 -10.26
CA ASP A 75 -7.77 -28.30 -8.95
C ASP A 75 -8.16 -29.40 -7.96
N ASP A 76 -7.17 -30.15 -7.49
CA ASP A 76 -7.38 -31.06 -6.37
C ASP A 76 -7.50 -30.16 -5.14
N GLN A 77 -8.74 -29.80 -4.79
CA GLN A 77 -9.10 -29.03 -3.60
C GLN A 77 -8.86 -29.88 -2.33
N SER A 78 -7.66 -30.44 -2.16
CA SER A 78 -7.29 -31.29 -1.03
C SER A 78 -6.61 -30.51 0.10
N GLY A 79 -6.43 -29.19 -0.06
CA GLY A 79 -5.87 -28.29 0.96
C GLY A 79 -6.91 -27.35 1.54
N GLY A 80 -7.89 -27.87 2.29
CA GLY A 80 -8.77 -27.01 3.10
C GLY A 80 -7.94 -26.17 4.07
N PHE A 81 -7.94 -24.86 3.91
CA PHE A 81 -7.27 -23.92 4.81
C PHE A 81 -7.96 -23.95 6.19
N THR A 82 -7.53 -24.84 7.08
CA THR A 82 -8.03 -24.88 8.46
C THR A 82 -7.35 -23.77 9.27
N ILE A 83 -8.00 -22.61 9.34
CA ILE A 83 -7.63 -21.59 10.33
C ILE A 83 -8.02 -22.15 11.70
N GLY A 84 -7.04 -22.60 12.47
CA GLY A 84 -7.20 -23.13 13.82
C GLY A 84 -7.59 -22.06 14.85
N VAL A 85 -8.69 -21.33 14.65
CA VAL A 85 -9.32 -20.47 15.67
C VAL A 85 -10.40 -21.28 16.37
N GLY A 86 -10.01 -22.05 17.38
CA GLY A 86 -10.94 -22.86 18.16
C GLY A 86 -10.27 -23.56 19.33
N GLY A 87 -9.80 -22.79 20.31
CA GLY A 87 -9.17 -23.36 21.51
C GLY A 87 -9.21 -22.41 22.71
N LYS A 88 -10.13 -22.73 23.64
CA LYS A 88 -10.30 -22.25 25.03
C LYS A 88 -11.05 -20.92 25.25
N ARG A 89 -12.35 -21.06 25.50
CA ARG A 89 -13.00 -20.49 26.68
C ARG A 89 -13.70 -21.62 27.43
#